data_AF-A0A534TZT2-F1
#
_entry.id   AF-A0A534TZT2-F1
#
_cell.length_a   1.000
_cell.length_b   1.000
_cell.length_c   1.000
_cell.angle_alpha   90.00
_cell.angle_beta   90.00
_cell.angle_gamma   90.00
#
_symmetry.space_group_name_H-M   'P 1'
#
loop_
_entity.id
_entity.type
_entity.pdbx_description
1 polymer ?
#
loop_
_entity_poly.entity_id
_entity_poly.type
_entity_poly.pdbx_seq_one_letter_code
_entity_poly.pdbx_strand_id
1 'polypeptide(L)'
;MHAAPTLRAVREAQLGLSAARNCGLAHARGALAVFLDDDAVPRPGWLPALLAPFAAPQVDCVGGRIVLHFEGAPPPWLSLPLEKALSAYDLGPTSRPYTEDDEYPYGANISFRIATVRALGGFSTTVGVRGRRQFQHEETDLCCRIARAGGTLVYAPDAVVDHHVLAERLTPRWFLRRRWQHGQSAAIFDLRNRGLRPALGRLRRIYTPYLMVAPYFPREPVDAARLLDECRRREALGYLLGLLGGVPRLRMLRRDMTAAARPQADTALP
;
A
#
# COMPACT_ATOMS: atom_id res chain seq x y z
N MET A 1 0.06 -16.73 -32.73
CA MET A 1 -0.56 -17.43 -31.57
C MET A 1 0.20 -17.05 -30.33
N HIS A 2 -0.40 -16.31 -29.40
CA HIS A 2 0.19 -16.17 -28.07
C HIS A 2 -0.06 -17.47 -27.31
N ALA A 3 1.01 -18.12 -26.85
CA ALA A 3 0.90 -19.28 -25.98
C ALA A 3 0.08 -18.89 -24.74
N ALA A 4 -0.87 -19.74 -24.35
CA ALA A 4 -1.64 -19.50 -23.13
C ALA A 4 -0.68 -19.40 -21.93
N PRO A 5 -0.93 -18.48 -20.98
CA PRO A 5 -0.05 -18.31 -19.82
C PRO A 5 0.01 -19.61 -19.01
N THR A 6 1.21 -19.96 -18.54
CA THR A 6 1.36 -21.07 -17.60
C THR A 6 0.88 -20.64 -16.23
N LEU A 7 -0.15 -21.30 -15.70
CA LEU A 7 -0.65 -21.07 -14.36
C LEU A 7 0.01 -22.04 -13.37
N ARG A 8 0.48 -21.52 -12.24
CA ARG A 8 0.97 -22.31 -11.11
C ARG A 8 0.36 -21.82 -9.82
N ALA A 9 -0.30 -22.72 -9.09
CA ALA A 9 -0.74 -22.46 -7.73
C ALA A 9 0.37 -22.82 -6.72
N VAL A 10 0.55 -21.98 -5.72
CA VAL A 10 1.47 -22.20 -4.59
C VAL A 10 0.71 -21.89 -3.30
N ARG A 11 0.87 -22.74 -2.28
CA ARG A 11 0.20 -22.59 -0.99
C ARG A 11 1.18 -22.06 0.06
N GLU A 12 0.83 -20.95 0.70
CA GLU A 12 1.50 -20.45 1.89
C GLU A 12 0.71 -20.84 3.14
N ALA A 13 1.36 -21.42 4.14
CA ALA A 13 0.72 -21.85 5.38
C ALA A 13 0.56 -20.71 6.39
N GLN A 14 1.46 -19.72 6.34
CA GLN A 14 1.40 -18.54 7.18
C GLN A 14 0.34 -17.55 6.67
N LEU A 15 -0.61 -17.20 7.53
CA LEU A 15 -1.63 -16.22 7.17
C LEU A 15 -1.04 -14.81 7.04
N GLY A 16 -1.34 -14.14 5.92
CA GLY A 16 -1.03 -12.74 5.69
C GLY A 16 -0.58 -12.48 4.25
N LEU A 17 -0.93 -11.30 3.73
CA LEU A 17 -0.66 -10.91 2.34
C LEU A 17 0.85 -10.84 2.05
N SER A 18 1.64 -10.31 2.97
CA SER A 18 3.11 -10.29 2.84
C SER A 18 3.72 -11.69 2.73
N ALA A 19 3.22 -12.66 3.50
CA ALA A 19 3.70 -14.04 3.44
C ALA A 19 3.37 -14.68 2.09
N ALA A 20 2.13 -14.51 1.61
CA ALA A 20 1.71 -14.99 0.29
C ALA A 20 2.53 -14.37 -0.85
N ARG A 21 2.75 -13.04 -0.81
CA ARG A 21 3.57 -12.33 -1.82
C ARG A 21 5.03 -12.81 -1.81
N ASN A 22 5.61 -13.00 -0.62
CA ASN A 22 6.97 -13.55 -0.49
C ASN A 22 7.07 -15.00 -1.00
N CYS A 23 6.06 -15.82 -0.74
CA CYS A 23 5.97 -17.18 -1.27
C CYS A 23 5.93 -17.18 -2.81
N GLY A 24 5.13 -16.29 -3.41
CA GLY A 24 5.13 -16.07 -4.85
C GLY A 24 6.49 -15.63 -5.40
N LEU A 25 7.14 -14.65 -4.76
CA LEU A 25 8.48 -14.15 -5.13
C LEU A 25 9.57 -15.23 -5.08
N ALA A 26 9.49 -16.14 -4.12
CA ALA A 26 10.42 -17.26 -4.01
C ALA A 26 10.30 -18.24 -5.20
N HIS A 27 9.10 -18.36 -5.78
CA HIS A 27 8.83 -19.22 -6.93
C HIS A 27 8.95 -18.50 -8.29
N ALA A 28 8.99 -17.17 -8.29
CA ALA A 28 9.12 -16.36 -9.50
C ALA A 28 10.48 -16.58 -10.18
N ARG A 29 10.44 -16.80 -11.49
CA ARG A 29 11.61 -17.03 -12.35
C ARG A 29 11.95 -15.85 -13.28
N GLY A 30 11.06 -14.87 -13.37
CA GLY A 30 11.28 -13.67 -14.19
C GLY A 30 12.28 -12.70 -13.54
N ALA A 31 12.66 -11.68 -14.30
CA ALA A 31 13.43 -10.54 -13.78
C ALA A 31 12.54 -9.54 -13.02
N LEU A 32 11.25 -9.51 -13.36
CA LEU A 32 10.23 -8.61 -12.80
C LEU A 32 9.12 -9.44 -12.14
N ALA A 33 8.58 -8.93 -11.04
CA ALA A 33 7.39 -9.45 -10.38
C ALA A 33 6.27 -8.42 -10.54
N VAL A 34 5.11 -8.85 -11.02
CA VAL A 34 3.91 -8.04 -11.13
C VAL A 34 2.87 -8.58 -10.16
N PHE A 35 2.30 -7.69 -9.34
CA PHE A 35 1.24 -8.00 -8.39
C PHE A 35 -0.07 -7.37 -8.86
N LEU A 36 -1.12 -8.17 -8.78
CA LEU A 36 -2.49 -7.83 -9.16
C LEU A 36 -3.41 -8.50 -8.14
N ASP A 37 -4.38 -7.76 -7.63
CA ASP A 37 -5.38 -8.30 -6.71
C ASP A 37 -6.44 -9.11 -7.46
N ASP A 38 -7.13 -10.02 -6.77
CA ASP A 38 -8.14 -10.92 -7.37
C ASP A 38 -9.45 -10.20 -7.75
N ASP A 39 -9.66 -9.00 -7.22
CA ASP A 39 -10.74 -8.07 -7.57
C ASP A 39 -10.28 -6.95 -8.53
N ALA A 40 -9.10 -7.06 -9.16
CA ALA A 40 -8.58 -6.09 -10.14
C ALA A 40 -8.48 -6.67 -11.55
N VAL A 41 -9.04 -5.97 -12.54
CA VAL A 41 -9.04 -6.37 -13.96
C VAL A 41 -8.14 -5.44 -14.78
N PRO A 42 -7.05 -5.95 -15.38
CA PRO A 42 -6.19 -5.18 -16.28
C PRO A 42 -6.91 -4.72 -17.55
N ARG A 43 -6.76 -3.44 -17.91
CA ARG A 43 -7.21 -2.94 -19.22
C ARG A 43 -6.30 -3.42 -20.35
N PRO A 44 -6.78 -3.45 -21.62
CA PRO A 44 -5.92 -3.72 -22.77
C PRO A 44 -4.67 -2.82 -22.77
N GLY A 45 -3.49 -3.40 -23.01
CA GLY A 45 -2.21 -2.68 -22.97
C GLY A 45 -1.58 -2.51 -21.58
N TRP A 46 -2.26 -2.93 -20.51
CA TRP A 46 -1.79 -2.78 -19.12
C TRP A 46 -0.38 -3.31 -18.89
N LEU A 47 -0.11 -4.58 -19.23
CA LEU A 47 1.18 -5.18 -18.92
C LEU A 47 2.34 -4.50 -19.68
N PRO A 48 2.28 -4.29 -21.01
CA PRO A 48 3.30 -3.50 -21.69
C PRO A 48 3.53 -2.11 -21.09
N ALA A 49 2.46 -1.39 -20.74
CA ALA A 49 2.57 -0.06 -20.12
C ALA A 49 3.24 -0.11 -18.74
N LEU A 50 2.92 -1.12 -17.93
CA LEU A 50 3.51 -1.32 -16.60
C LEU A 50 5.00 -1.71 -16.69
N LEU A 51 5.37 -2.48 -17.72
CA LEU A 51 6.74 -2.97 -17.89
C LEU A 51 7.66 -1.97 -18.60
N ALA A 52 7.13 -1.07 -19.43
CA ALA A 52 7.92 -0.15 -20.25
C ALA A 52 8.95 0.67 -19.45
N PRO A 53 8.65 1.21 -18.25
CA PRO A 53 9.65 1.98 -17.50
C PRO A 53 10.87 1.15 -17.05
N PHE A 54 10.77 -0.17 -16.93
CA PHE A 54 11.91 -1.03 -16.56
C PHE A 54 12.98 -1.16 -17.65
N ALA A 55 12.73 -0.63 -18.87
CA ALA A 55 13.77 -0.46 -19.88
C ALA A 55 14.95 0.39 -19.35
N ALA A 56 14.66 1.32 -18.44
CA ALA A 56 15.67 2.01 -17.65
C ALA A 56 16.16 1.09 -16.51
N PRO A 57 17.45 0.71 -16.45
CA PRO A 57 17.96 -0.26 -15.48
C PRO A 57 17.83 0.22 -14.03
N GLN A 58 17.81 1.52 -13.79
CA GLN A 58 17.66 2.14 -12.47
C GLN A 58 16.23 2.09 -11.92
N VAL A 59 15.22 1.71 -12.72
CA VAL A 59 13.84 1.58 -12.26
C VAL A 59 13.67 0.25 -11.50
N ASP A 60 13.18 0.35 -10.27
CA ASP A 60 13.04 -0.74 -9.32
C ASP A 60 11.58 -1.09 -9.03
N CYS A 61 10.68 -0.12 -9.17
CA CYS A 61 9.25 -0.28 -8.93
C CYS A 61 8.46 0.54 -9.94
N VAL A 62 7.38 -0.04 -10.47
CA VAL A 62 6.41 0.69 -11.29
C VAL A 62 5.01 0.47 -10.73
N GLY A 63 4.30 1.56 -10.48
CA GLY A 63 2.90 1.56 -10.06
C GLY A 63 1.99 2.10 -11.15
N GLY A 64 0.82 1.49 -11.30
CA GLY A 64 -0.16 1.90 -12.31
C GLY A 64 -1.39 2.59 -11.72
N ARG A 65 -2.22 3.15 -12.60
CA ARG A 65 -3.50 3.78 -12.25
C ARG A 65 -4.52 2.72 -11.81
N ILE A 66 -5.33 3.04 -10.80
CA ILE A 66 -6.44 2.20 -10.34
C ILE A 66 -7.73 2.99 -10.43
N VAL A 67 -8.65 2.51 -11.26
CA VAL A 67 -9.98 3.07 -11.45
C VAL A 67 -10.99 2.20 -10.71
N LEU A 68 -11.91 2.81 -9.97
CA LEU A 68 -12.97 2.07 -9.28
C LEU A 68 -14.06 1.64 -10.26
N HIS A 69 -14.42 0.36 -10.22
CA HIS A 69 -15.54 -0.20 -10.96
C HIS A 69 -16.62 -0.65 -9.98
N PHE A 70 -17.75 0.06 -9.95
CA PHE A 70 -18.85 -0.21 -9.02
C PHE A 70 -19.90 -1.13 -9.64
N GLU A 71 -20.38 -2.10 -8.86
CA GLU A 71 -21.59 -2.86 -9.19
C GLU A 71 -22.83 -2.01 -8.89
N GLY A 72 -23.15 -1.09 -9.81
CA GLY A 72 -24.27 -0.15 -9.69
C GLY A 72 -23.85 1.26 -9.31
N ALA A 73 -24.84 2.12 -9.04
CA ALA A 73 -24.59 3.51 -8.68
C ALA A 73 -23.92 3.60 -7.30
N PRO A 74 -22.79 4.31 -7.15
CA PRO A 74 -22.19 4.52 -5.85
C PRO A 74 -23.14 5.35 -4.95
N PRO A 75 -23.07 5.17 -3.63
CA PRO A 75 -23.90 5.96 -2.71
C PRO A 75 -23.64 7.46 -2.85
N PRO A 76 -24.67 8.32 -2.72
CA PRO A 76 -24.51 9.77 -2.93
C PRO A 76 -23.59 10.46 -1.90
N TRP A 77 -23.33 9.80 -0.77
CA TRP A 77 -22.38 10.27 0.24
C TRP A 77 -20.92 9.90 -0.04
N LEU A 78 -20.64 9.07 -1.06
CA LEU A 78 -19.28 8.68 -1.43
C LEU A 78 -18.59 9.88 -2.09
N SER A 79 -17.56 10.39 -1.43
CA SER A 79 -16.76 11.53 -1.91
C SER A 79 -15.38 11.06 -2.38
N LEU A 80 -14.72 11.86 -3.23
CA LEU A 80 -13.37 11.58 -3.73
C LEU A 80 -12.35 11.20 -2.63
N PRO A 81 -12.31 11.86 -1.44
CA PRO A 81 -11.40 11.43 -0.37
C PRO A 81 -11.70 10.03 0.18
N LEU A 82 -12.96 9.59 0.14
CA LEU A 82 -13.37 8.26 0.57
C LEU A 82 -13.06 7.21 -0.51
N GLU A 83 -13.11 7.57 -1.80
CA GLU A 83 -12.72 6.65 -2.89
C GLU A 83 -11.29 6.11 -2.74
N LYS A 84 -10.35 6.91 -2.21
CA LYS A 84 -9.00 6.42 -1.87
C LYS A 84 -9.02 5.27 -0.87
N ALA A 85 -9.99 5.23 0.05
CA ALA A 85 -10.13 4.11 0.99
C ALA A 85 -10.55 2.81 0.29
N LEU A 86 -11.12 2.90 -0.91
CA LEU A 86 -11.45 1.81 -1.84
C LEU A 86 -10.32 1.52 -2.84
N SER A 87 -9.13 2.09 -2.64
CA SER A 87 -7.94 1.93 -3.49
C SER A 87 -7.95 2.71 -4.80
N ALA A 88 -8.79 3.76 -4.94
CA ALA A 88 -8.68 4.67 -6.08
C ALA A 88 -7.29 5.33 -6.10
N TYR A 89 -6.63 5.32 -7.26
CA TYR A 89 -5.24 5.77 -7.37
C TYR A 89 -4.94 6.38 -8.74
N ASP A 90 -4.64 7.68 -8.77
CA ASP A 90 -4.26 8.44 -9.97
C ASP A 90 -3.35 9.62 -9.60
N LEU A 91 -2.18 9.71 -10.23
CA LEU A 91 -1.22 10.82 -10.08
C LEU A 91 -1.17 11.75 -11.30
N GLY A 92 -2.17 11.65 -12.19
CA GLY A 92 -2.28 12.43 -13.41
C GLY A 92 -1.91 11.66 -14.67
N PRO A 93 -1.80 12.31 -15.83
CA PRO A 93 -1.64 11.65 -17.13
C PRO A 93 -0.19 11.37 -17.52
N THR A 94 0.79 11.76 -16.69
CA THR A 94 2.21 11.75 -17.07
C THR A 94 2.95 10.63 -16.38
N SER A 95 3.68 9.82 -17.16
CA SER A 95 4.66 8.88 -16.62
C SER A 95 5.84 9.64 -16.03
N ARG A 96 6.13 9.41 -14.74
CA ARG A 96 7.17 10.16 -14.03
C ARG A 96 7.67 9.41 -12.79
N PRO A 97 8.89 9.72 -12.30
CA PRO A 97 9.32 9.27 -10.98
C PRO A 97 8.39 9.77 -9.88
N TYR A 98 8.31 8.97 -8.80
CA TYR A 98 7.67 9.37 -7.56
C TYR A 98 8.49 10.46 -6.84
N THR A 99 7.79 11.41 -6.23
CA THR A 99 8.37 12.44 -5.35
C THR A 99 8.04 12.15 -3.88
N GLU A 100 8.60 12.92 -2.95
CA GLU A 100 8.32 12.78 -1.53
C GLU A 100 6.87 13.13 -1.14
N ASP A 101 6.19 13.92 -1.97
CA ASP A 101 4.80 14.34 -1.77
C ASP A 101 3.79 13.33 -2.32
N ASP A 102 4.24 12.40 -3.15
CA ASP A 102 3.37 11.38 -3.73
C ASP A 102 3.07 10.27 -2.72
N GLU A 103 1.85 9.75 -2.82
CA GLU A 103 1.49 8.49 -2.20
C GLU A 103 2.05 7.34 -3.03
N TYR A 104 2.81 6.43 -2.41
CA TYR A 104 3.34 5.24 -3.08
C TYR A 104 2.21 4.37 -3.69
N PRO A 105 2.52 3.58 -4.73
CA PRO A 105 1.51 2.78 -5.41
C PRO A 105 0.90 1.70 -4.51
N TYR A 106 -0.35 1.35 -4.80
CA TYR A 106 -1.10 0.34 -4.07
C TYR A 106 -0.86 -1.07 -4.62
N GLY A 107 -0.97 -2.07 -3.74
CA GLY A 107 -0.71 -3.47 -4.04
C GLY A 107 -1.52 -4.07 -5.19
N ALA A 108 -2.67 -3.47 -5.53
CA ALA A 108 -3.55 -3.89 -6.61
C ALA A 108 -2.96 -3.67 -8.01
N ASN A 109 -1.98 -2.78 -8.17
CA ASN A 109 -1.38 -2.48 -9.47
C ASN A 109 0.08 -2.00 -9.33
N ILE A 110 0.95 -2.95 -9.00
CA ILE A 110 2.35 -2.65 -8.68
C ILE A 110 3.27 -3.75 -9.22
N SER A 111 4.48 -3.35 -9.61
CA SER A 111 5.49 -4.25 -10.10
C SER A 111 6.87 -3.86 -9.60
N PHE A 112 7.77 -4.82 -9.54
CA PHE A 112 9.10 -4.64 -8.99
C PHE A 112 10.16 -5.42 -9.76
N ARG A 113 11.39 -4.91 -9.71
CA ARG A 113 12.58 -5.69 -10.04
C ARG A 113 12.83 -6.73 -8.94
N ILE A 114 12.82 -8.01 -9.31
CA ILE A 114 12.93 -9.11 -8.32
C ILE A 114 14.26 -9.06 -7.57
N ALA A 115 15.36 -8.70 -8.25
CA ALA A 115 16.67 -8.55 -7.62
C ALA A 115 16.63 -7.54 -6.47
N THR A 116 16.03 -6.38 -6.68
CA THR A 116 15.87 -5.32 -5.67
C THR A 116 15.03 -5.79 -4.49
N VAL A 117 13.88 -6.42 -4.76
CA VAL A 117 13.01 -6.93 -3.69
C VAL A 117 13.70 -8.01 -2.86
N ARG A 118 14.47 -8.91 -3.49
CA ARG A 118 15.24 -9.94 -2.80
C ARG A 118 16.37 -9.35 -1.96
N ALA A 119 17.12 -8.38 -2.49
CA ALA A 119 18.19 -7.68 -1.76
C ALA A 119 17.67 -6.97 -0.51
N LEU A 120 16.43 -6.46 -0.56
CA LEU A 120 15.78 -5.79 0.57
C LEU A 120 15.04 -6.75 1.52
N GLY A 121 15.06 -8.07 1.27
CA GLY A 121 14.42 -9.07 2.13
C GLY A 121 12.92 -9.25 1.94
N GLY A 122 12.37 -8.85 0.79
CA GLY A 122 10.96 -9.06 0.44
C GLY A 122 9.98 -8.11 1.15
N PHE A 123 8.71 -8.50 1.19
CA PHE A 123 7.66 -7.81 1.94
C PHE A 123 7.81 -8.11 3.43
N SER A 124 7.76 -7.06 4.25
CA SER A 124 7.82 -7.22 5.70
C SER A 124 6.59 -7.97 6.21
N THR A 125 6.79 -8.98 7.05
CA THR A 125 5.70 -9.66 7.80
C THR A 125 5.46 -9.02 9.17
N THR A 126 6.23 -7.98 9.53
CA THR A 126 6.06 -7.19 10.75
C THR A 126 5.16 -5.95 10.55
N VAL A 127 4.88 -5.61 9.29
CA VAL A 127 3.88 -4.62 8.84
C VAL A 127 2.86 -5.34 7.95
N GLY A 128 1.61 -4.89 7.92
CA GLY A 128 0.56 -5.55 7.13
C GLY A 128 -0.20 -6.65 7.87
N VAL A 129 -1.17 -7.26 7.18
CA VAL A 129 -2.21 -8.16 7.74
C VAL A 129 -1.60 -9.28 8.59
N ARG A 130 -2.03 -9.41 9.86
CA ARG A 130 -1.64 -10.52 10.75
C ARG A 130 -2.86 -11.20 11.36
N GLY A 131 -3.09 -12.46 11.02
CA GLY A 131 -4.30 -13.19 11.42
C GLY A 131 -5.57 -12.49 10.96
N ARG A 132 -6.49 -12.19 11.89
CA ARG A 132 -7.74 -11.46 11.59
C ARG A 132 -7.59 -9.93 11.47
N ARG A 133 -6.40 -9.37 11.71
CA ARG A 133 -6.17 -7.91 11.66
C ARG A 133 -5.73 -7.50 10.26
N GLN A 134 -6.56 -6.74 9.55
CA GLN A 134 -6.28 -6.16 8.24
C GLN A 134 -5.43 -4.89 8.39
N PHE A 135 -4.12 -5.03 8.62
CA PHE A 135 -3.21 -3.90 8.52
C PHE A 135 -2.80 -3.68 7.05
N GLN A 136 -2.49 -2.43 6.72
CA GLN A 136 -2.13 -1.95 5.38
C GLN A 136 -0.65 -1.54 5.35
N HIS A 137 -0.14 -1.14 4.18
CA HIS A 137 1.18 -0.53 3.95
C HIS A 137 2.36 -1.49 3.77
N GLU A 138 2.15 -2.77 3.47
CA GLU A 138 3.27 -3.69 3.21
C GLU A 138 4.05 -3.33 1.93
N GLU A 139 3.35 -2.92 0.88
CA GLU A 139 3.90 -2.40 -0.37
C GLU A 139 4.49 -1.01 -0.19
N THR A 140 3.86 -0.15 0.60
CA THR A 140 4.37 1.17 0.96
C THR A 140 5.68 1.05 1.74
N ASP A 141 5.80 0.08 2.65
CA ASP A 141 7.03 -0.21 3.38
C ASP A 141 8.16 -0.63 2.43
N LEU A 142 7.88 -1.52 1.48
CA LEU A 142 8.86 -1.94 0.48
C LEU A 142 9.26 -0.77 -0.43
N CYS A 143 8.32 0.04 -0.90
CA CYS A 143 8.59 1.24 -1.68
C CYS A 143 9.48 2.23 -0.92
N CYS A 144 9.19 2.45 0.37
CA CYS A 144 9.99 3.31 1.23
C CYS A 144 11.42 2.77 1.42
N ARG A 145 11.59 1.44 1.54
CA ARG A 145 12.91 0.80 1.59
C ARG A 145 13.68 0.94 0.27
N ILE A 146 13.01 0.77 -0.87
CA ILE A 146 13.61 0.97 -2.20
C ILE A 146 14.10 2.41 -2.34
N ALA A 147 13.24 3.39 -2.06
CA ALA A 147 13.60 4.81 -2.16
C ALA A 147 14.80 5.17 -1.26
N ARG A 148 14.85 4.62 -0.04
CA ARG A 148 15.99 4.82 0.88
C ARG A 148 17.29 4.17 0.45
N ALA A 149 17.21 3.09 -0.31
CA ALA A 149 18.37 2.46 -0.92
C ALA A 149 18.83 3.20 -2.19
N GLY A 150 18.20 4.33 -2.54
CA GLY A 150 18.49 5.09 -3.75
C GLY A 150 17.80 4.54 -5.00
N GLY A 151 16.85 3.61 -4.85
CA GLY A 151 16.13 3.02 -5.97
C GLY A 151 15.08 3.96 -6.58
N THR A 152 14.76 3.75 -7.86
CA THR A 152 13.81 4.60 -8.59
C THR A 152 12.44 3.93 -8.67
N LEU A 153 11.41 4.66 -8.25
CA LEU A 153 10.01 4.27 -8.42
C LEU A 153 9.39 5.15 -9.50
N VAL A 154 8.61 4.57 -10.42
CA VAL A 154 7.95 5.29 -11.52
C VAL A 154 6.45 5.05 -11.52
N TYR A 155 5.67 6.10 -11.70
CA TYR A 155 4.24 6.01 -11.95
C TYR A 155 3.99 5.85 -13.47
N ALA A 156 3.17 4.87 -13.84
CA ALA A 156 2.77 4.57 -15.21
C ALA A 156 1.26 4.78 -15.40
N PRO A 157 0.80 5.93 -15.93
CA PRO A 157 -0.62 6.29 -16.00
C PRO A 157 -1.43 5.40 -16.95
N ASP A 158 -0.78 4.83 -17.96
CA ASP A 158 -1.42 3.97 -18.97
C ASP A 158 -1.52 2.51 -18.52
N ALA A 159 -0.82 2.13 -17.45
CA ALA A 159 -0.97 0.84 -16.80
C ALA A 159 -2.23 0.88 -15.92
N VAL A 160 -3.41 0.74 -16.53
CA VAL A 160 -4.70 0.88 -15.82
C VAL A 160 -5.27 -0.48 -15.43
N VAL A 161 -5.73 -0.59 -14.18
CA VAL A 161 -6.63 -1.66 -13.73
C VAL A 161 -7.98 -1.06 -13.30
N ASP A 162 -9.04 -1.82 -13.54
CA ASP A 162 -10.37 -1.59 -13.00
C ASP A 162 -10.54 -2.45 -11.74
N HIS A 163 -10.66 -1.81 -10.58
CA HIS A 163 -10.78 -2.47 -9.28
C HIS A 163 -12.24 -2.56 -8.87
N HIS A 164 -12.76 -3.78 -8.77
CA HIS A 164 -14.16 -4.07 -8.49
C HIS A 164 -14.51 -3.75 -7.03
N VAL A 165 -15.42 -2.81 -6.85
CA VAL A 165 -15.92 -2.42 -5.54
C VAL A 165 -17.17 -3.20 -5.19
N LEU A 166 -17.01 -4.20 -4.33
CA LEU A 166 -18.12 -4.98 -3.80
C LEU A 166 -19.11 -4.11 -3.01
N ALA A 167 -20.41 -4.37 -3.17
CA ALA A 167 -21.47 -3.62 -2.48
C ALA A 167 -21.33 -3.62 -0.94
N GLU A 168 -20.78 -4.68 -0.35
CA GLU A 168 -20.50 -4.75 1.09
C GLU A 168 -19.50 -3.70 1.58
N ARG A 169 -18.62 -3.19 0.69
CA ARG A 169 -17.66 -2.11 0.98
C ARG A 169 -18.33 -0.73 0.93
N LEU A 170 -19.52 -0.62 0.32
CA LEU A 170 -20.26 0.64 0.12
C LEU A 170 -21.20 0.97 1.29
N THR A 171 -20.70 0.84 2.53
CA THR A 171 -21.46 1.19 3.74
C THR A 171 -20.67 2.14 4.62
N PRO A 172 -21.30 3.12 5.30
CA PRO A 172 -20.58 4.02 6.22
C PRO A 172 -19.77 3.24 7.26
N ARG A 173 -20.32 2.15 7.79
CA ARG A 173 -19.66 1.27 8.76
C ARG A 173 -18.35 0.68 8.22
N TRP A 174 -18.33 0.28 6.94
CA TRP A 174 -17.12 -0.22 6.30
C TRP A 174 -16.03 0.86 6.27
N PHE A 175 -16.35 2.08 5.83
CA PHE A 175 -15.41 3.20 5.79
C PHE A 175 -14.87 3.56 7.18
N LEU A 176 -15.73 3.66 8.20
CA LEU A 176 -15.30 3.93 9.58
C LEU A 176 -14.31 2.88 10.10
N ARG A 177 -14.58 1.59 9.82
CA ARG A 177 -13.68 0.48 10.18
C ARG A 177 -12.38 0.53 9.40
N ARG A 178 -12.45 0.78 8.08
CA ARG A 178 -11.29 0.87 7.18
C ARG A 178 -10.35 2.00 7.60
N ARG A 179 -10.87 3.18 7.94
CA ARG A 179 -10.07 4.34 8.40
C ARG A 179 -9.44 4.10 9.77
N TRP A 180 -10.17 3.48 10.70
CA TRP A 180 -9.59 3.05 11.98
C TRP A 180 -8.39 2.09 11.79
N GLN A 181 -8.52 1.10 10.90
CA GLN A 181 -7.44 0.17 10.57
C GLN A 181 -6.28 0.86 9.85
N HIS A 182 -6.59 1.79 8.95
CA HIS A 182 -5.59 2.61 8.26
C HIS A 182 -4.75 3.40 9.27
N GLY A 183 -5.39 4.10 10.22
CA GLY A 183 -4.70 4.86 11.26
C GLY A 183 -3.72 4.01 12.07
N GLN A 184 -4.15 2.83 12.55
CA GLN A 184 -3.26 1.92 13.27
C GLN A 184 -2.05 1.50 12.41
N SER A 185 -2.30 1.19 11.13
CA SER A 185 -1.25 0.77 10.19
C SER A 185 -0.26 1.91 9.92
N ALA A 186 -0.77 3.13 9.70
CA ALA A 186 0.04 4.32 9.46
C ALA A 186 0.95 4.65 10.66
N ALA A 187 0.49 4.45 11.90
CA ALA A 187 1.33 4.64 13.08
C ALA A 187 2.48 3.63 13.15
N ILE A 188 2.21 2.35 12.85
CA ILE A 188 3.25 1.31 12.80
C ILE A 188 4.24 1.60 11.67
N PHE A 189 3.75 2.00 10.50
CA PHE A 189 4.57 2.43 9.37
C PHE A 189 5.47 3.60 9.77
N ASP A 190 4.92 4.66 10.37
CA ASP A 190 5.70 5.84 10.76
C ASP A 190 6.72 5.52 11.85
N LEU A 191 6.39 4.68 12.83
CA LEU A 191 7.36 4.23 13.86
C LEU A 191 8.51 3.41 13.25
N ARG A 192 8.18 2.44 12.39
CA ARG A 192 9.16 1.59 11.70
C ARG A 192 10.05 2.41 10.79
N ASN A 193 9.45 3.17 9.89
CA ASN A 193 10.16 3.84 8.82
C ASN A 193 10.72 5.18 9.29
N ARG A 194 9.94 6.04 9.92
CA ARG A 194 10.33 7.43 10.21
C ARG A 194 10.84 7.62 11.65
N GLY A 195 10.44 6.74 12.56
CA GLY A 195 10.81 6.78 13.97
C GLY A 195 9.84 7.58 14.83
N LEU A 196 10.09 7.58 16.14
CA LEU A 196 9.16 8.13 17.12
C LEU A 196 8.90 9.62 16.95
N ARG A 197 9.96 10.43 16.75
CA ARG A 197 9.84 11.88 16.64
C ARG A 197 8.95 12.31 15.46
N PRO A 198 9.17 11.83 14.21
CA PRO A 198 8.25 12.12 13.11
C PRO A 198 6.83 11.61 13.33
N ALA A 199 6.67 10.42 13.93
CA ALA A 199 5.36 9.83 14.20
C ALA A 199 4.53 10.68 15.17
N LEU A 200 5.15 11.20 16.25
CA LEU A 200 4.52 12.15 17.18
C LEU A 200 4.26 13.51 16.52
N GLY A 201 5.17 13.98 15.67
CA GLY A 201 4.99 15.20 14.89
C GLY A 201 3.79 15.12 13.93
N ARG A 202 3.53 13.94 13.36
CA ARG A 202 2.33 13.68 12.52
C ARG A 202 1.06 13.59 13.36
N LEU A 203 1.09 12.92 14.52
CA LEU A 203 -0.02 12.93 15.50
C LEU A 203 -0.46 14.37 15.78
N ARG A 204 0.49 15.22 16.18
CA ARG A 204 0.22 16.62 16.55
C ARG A 204 -0.35 17.45 15.39
N ARG A 205 0.25 17.35 14.20
CA ARG A 205 -0.10 18.23 13.06
C ARG A 205 -1.34 17.77 12.29
N ILE A 206 -1.51 16.47 12.13
CA ILE A 206 -2.55 15.91 11.23
C ILE A 206 -3.71 15.35 12.03
N TYR A 207 -3.46 14.61 13.12
CA TYR A 207 -4.50 13.82 13.78
C TYR A 207 -5.15 14.52 14.98
N THR A 208 -4.42 15.33 15.73
CA THR A 208 -4.96 16.07 16.89
C THR A 208 -6.20 16.92 16.57
N PRO A 209 -6.28 17.66 15.44
CA PRO A 209 -7.49 18.42 15.10
C PRO A 209 -8.74 17.55 15.02
N TYR A 210 -8.61 16.31 14.51
CA TYR A 210 -9.74 15.40 14.34
C TYR A 210 -10.14 14.68 15.62
N LEU A 211 -9.25 14.57 16.62
CA LEU A 211 -9.60 13.99 17.93
C LEU A 211 -10.64 14.83 18.68
N MET A 212 -10.74 16.11 18.36
CA MET A 212 -11.68 17.06 18.98
C MET A 212 -13.02 17.16 18.24
N VAL A 213 -13.15 16.51 17.07
CA VAL A 213 -14.39 16.51 16.29
C VAL A 213 -15.45 15.68 17.01
N ALA A 214 -16.68 16.22 17.09
CA ALA A 214 -17.80 15.52 17.70
C ALA A 214 -18.11 14.21 16.97
N PRO A 215 -18.32 13.08 17.68
CA PRO A 215 -18.66 11.81 17.05
C PRO A 215 -19.91 11.92 16.17
N TYR A 216 -19.83 11.34 14.97
CA TYR A 216 -21.00 11.17 14.11
C TYR A 216 -21.39 9.70 14.04
N PHE A 217 -22.70 9.45 14.17
CA PHE A 217 -23.30 8.14 14.03
C PHE A 217 -24.18 8.17 12.77
N PRO A 218 -23.73 7.57 11.65
CA PRO A 218 -24.47 7.63 10.39
C PRO A 218 -25.91 7.12 10.54
N ARG A 219 -26.86 7.88 10.01
CA ARG A 219 -28.28 7.54 9.88
C ARG A 219 -28.72 7.95 8.48
N GLU A 220 -29.76 7.32 7.94
CA GLU A 220 -30.28 7.69 6.63
C GLU A 220 -31.13 8.98 6.72
N PRO A 221 -30.95 9.96 5.81
CA PRO A 221 -29.91 10.03 4.78
C PRO A 221 -28.53 10.38 5.38
N VAL A 222 -27.47 9.72 4.88
CA VAL A 222 -26.09 9.94 5.36
C VAL A 222 -25.56 11.30 4.92
N ASP A 223 -25.04 12.06 5.89
CA ASP A 223 -24.33 13.32 5.64
C ASP A 223 -22.87 13.02 5.25
N ALA A 224 -22.50 13.35 4.01
CA ALA A 224 -21.19 13.06 3.43
C ALA A 224 -20.04 13.77 4.16
N ALA A 225 -20.24 15.04 4.53
CA ALA A 225 -19.21 15.84 5.20
C ALA A 225 -18.96 15.32 6.61
N ARG A 226 -20.04 15.05 7.36
CA ARG A 226 -19.93 14.50 8.72
C ARG A 226 -19.39 13.07 8.73
N LEU A 227 -19.71 12.26 7.71
CA LEU A 227 -19.12 10.93 7.55
C LEU A 227 -17.61 11.02 7.29
N LEU A 228 -17.16 11.94 6.44
CA LEU A 228 -15.74 12.15 6.17
C LEU A 228 -14.98 12.61 7.42
N ASP A 229 -15.56 13.52 8.20
CA ASP A 229 -14.93 13.98 9.44
C ASP A 229 -14.87 12.89 10.52
N GLU A 230 -15.91 12.06 10.65
CA GLU A 230 -15.88 10.89 11.52
C GLU A 230 -14.87 9.83 11.02
N CYS A 231 -14.73 9.65 9.71
CA CYS A 231 -13.69 8.82 9.11
C CYS A 231 -12.28 9.28 9.54
N ARG A 232 -12.01 10.59 9.47
CA ARG A 232 -10.74 11.19 9.92
C ARG A 232 -10.53 11.07 11.42
N ARG A 233 -11.59 11.24 12.22
CA ARG A 233 -11.54 11.01 13.68
C ARG A 233 -11.23 9.54 14.01
N ARG A 234 -11.87 8.58 13.35
CA ARG A 234 -11.60 7.14 13.51
C ARG A 234 -10.17 6.78 13.16
N GLU A 235 -9.65 7.37 12.10
CA GLU A 235 -8.24 7.22 11.73
C GLU A 235 -7.30 7.80 12.78
N ALA A 236 -7.57 9.01 13.29
CA ALA A 236 -6.78 9.64 14.34
C ALA A 236 -6.72 8.79 15.62
N LEU A 237 -7.87 8.24 16.04
CA LEU A 237 -7.93 7.33 17.17
C LEU A 237 -7.19 6.02 16.91
N GLY A 238 -7.34 5.47 15.70
CA GLY A 238 -6.60 4.29 15.26
C GLY A 238 -5.09 4.53 15.29
N TYR A 239 -4.64 5.70 14.83
CA TYR A 239 -3.23 6.10 14.84
C TYR A 239 -2.68 6.23 16.26
N LEU A 240 -3.43 6.87 17.18
CA LEU A 240 -3.07 6.93 18.59
C LEU A 240 -2.92 5.53 19.21
N LEU A 241 -3.88 4.63 18.96
CA LEU A 241 -3.80 3.24 19.43
C LEU A 241 -2.60 2.50 18.83
N GLY A 242 -2.31 2.72 17.55
CA GLY A 242 -1.14 2.16 16.87
C GLY A 242 0.17 2.64 17.48
N LEU A 243 0.26 3.91 17.89
CA LEU A 243 1.42 4.44 18.61
C LEU A 243 1.58 3.75 19.99
N LEU A 244 0.51 3.68 20.77
CA LEU A 244 0.54 3.07 22.11
C LEU A 244 0.99 1.59 22.04
N GLY A 245 0.52 0.84 21.04
CA GLY A 245 0.95 -0.55 20.82
C GLY A 245 2.32 -0.70 20.17
N GLY A 246 2.76 0.28 19.37
CA GLY A 246 3.98 0.23 18.58
C GLY A 246 5.23 0.72 19.31
N VAL A 247 5.11 1.74 20.17
CA VAL A 247 6.25 2.34 20.90
C VAL A 247 7.03 1.31 21.74
N PRO A 248 6.39 0.43 22.54
CA PRO A 248 7.10 -0.61 23.27
C PRO A 248 7.88 -1.57 22.37
N ARG A 249 7.50 -1.68 21.10
CA ARG A 249 8.09 -2.58 20.09
C ARG A 249 9.00 -1.85 19.10
N LEU A 250 9.30 -0.57 19.33
CA LEU A 250 10.00 0.27 18.37
C LEU A 250 11.36 -0.31 17.94
N ARG A 251 12.13 -0.85 18.88
CA ARG A 251 13.42 -1.50 18.58
C ARG A 251 13.26 -2.69 17.63
N MET A 252 12.25 -3.52 17.86
CA MET A 252 11.93 -4.66 17.01
C MET A 252 11.45 -4.21 15.62
N LEU A 253 10.54 -3.25 15.57
CA LEU A 253 9.99 -2.71 14.32
C LEU A 253 11.09 -2.15 13.40
N ARG A 254 12.16 -1.59 13.98
CA ARG A 254 13.28 -0.99 13.23
C ARG A 254 14.45 -1.95 12.95
N ARG A 255 14.46 -3.15 13.53
CA ARG A 255 15.60 -4.09 13.43
C ARG A 255 15.89 -4.50 11.99
N ASP A 256 14.84 -4.75 11.20
CA ASP A 256 14.99 -5.19 9.80
C ASP A 256 15.34 -4.03 8.86
N MET A 257 15.10 -2.79 9.30
CA MET A 257 15.42 -1.59 8.50
C MET A 257 16.92 -1.31 8.45
N THR A 258 17.67 -1.72 9.47
CA THR A 258 19.13 -1.51 9.54
C THR A 258 19.94 -2.56 8.78
N ALA A 259 19.36 -3.74 8.51
CA ALA A 259 20.05 -4.82 7.81
C ALA A 259 20.16 -4.56 6.29
N ALA A 260 19.19 -3.86 5.70
CA ALA A 260 19.15 -3.54 4.28
C ALA A 260 20.02 -2.32 3.87
N ALA A 261 20.68 -1.65 4.83
CA ALA A 261 21.45 -0.43 4.60
C ALA A 261 22.97 -0.66 4.46
N ARG A 262 23.45 -1.91 4.50
CA ARG A 262 24.85 -2.20 4.19
C ARG A 262 24.99 -2.51 2.70
N PRO A 263 25.67 -1.68 1.90
CA PRO A 263 26.16 -2.15 0.61
C PRO A 263 27.01 -3.39 0.86
N GLN A 264 26.77 -4.48 0.11
CA GLN A 264 27.76 -5.54 -0.02
C GLN A 264 28.99 -4.87 -0.62
N ALA A 265 29.97 -4.56 0.23
CA ALA A 265 31.31 -4.23 -0.23
C ALA A 265 31.80 -5.42 -1.04
N ASP A 266 32.22 -5.15 -2.28
CA ASP A 266 32.88 -6.09 -3.17
C ASP A 266 33.89 -6.91 -2.38
N THR A 267 33.55 -8.17 -2.16
CA THR A 267 34.55 -9.20 -1.91
C THR A 267 35.04 -9.63 -3.28
N ALA A 268 35.92 -8.81 -3.85
CA ALA A 268 36.85 -9.28 -4.85
C ALA A 268 37.63 -10.45 -4.23
N LEU A 269 37.33 -11.66 -4.70
CA LEU A 269 38.14 -12.83 -4.42
C LEU A 269 39.34 -12.83 -5.40
N PRO A 270 40.50 -13.34 -4.93
CA PRO A 270 41.81 -13.15 -5.55
C PRO A 270 41.99 -13.82 -6.91
#